data_AF-A0A381XZU8-F1
#
_entry.id   AF-A0A381XZU8-F1
#
_cell.length_a   1.000
_cell.length_b   1.000
_cell.length_c   1.000
_cell.angle_alpha   90.00
_cell.angle_beta   90.00
_cell.angle_gamma   90.00
#
_symmetry.space_group_name_H-M   'P 1'
#
loop_
_entity.id
_entity.type
_entity.pdbx_description
1 polymer ?
#
loop_
_entity_poly.entity_id
_entity_poly.type
_entity_poly.pdbx_seq_one_letter_code
_entity_poly.pdbx_strand_id
1 'polypeptide(L)'
;MFFIFVTIFAGFSLPIYAINIAHTNDYIPKEKFVAAGGGLQLVMGLGAIGGPITCVIFMDNFGPSGFFIFLIILQIVISVFGFYRMSVRPTEENPDSTFTPLPRNITPLGIELDPTTGADLSNVDKK
;
A
#
# COMPACT_ATOMS: atom_id res chain seq x y z
N MET A 1 -21.15 15.86 12.73
CA MET A 1 -20.37 16.37 11.58
C MET A 1 -18.88 16.15 11.76
N PHE A 2 -18.25 16.61 12.85
CA PHE A 2 -16.83 16.38 13.15
C PHE A 2 -16.40 14.89 13.06
N PHE A 3 -17.10 13.99 13.74
CA PHE A 3 -16.78 12.56 13.72
C PHE A 3 -16.84 11.93 12.32
N ILE A 4 -17.73 12.40 11.44
CA ILE A 4 -17.82 11.89 10.07
C ILE A 4 -16.53 12.22 9.31
N PHE A 5 -16.03 13.46 9.43
CA PHE A 5 -14.76 13.85 8.81
C PHE A 5 -13.57 13.08 9.38
N VAL A 6 -13.52 12.91 10.70
CA VAL A 6 -12.44 12.14 11.35
C VAL A 6 -12.48 10.67 10.92
N THR A 7 -13.67 10.06 10.81
CA THR A 7 -13.81 8.67 10.35
C THR A 7 -13.35 8.52 8.89
N ILE A 8 -13.77 9.43 8.00
CA ILE A 8 -13.33 9.42 6.60
C ILE A 8 -11.81 9.58 6.53
N PHE A 9 -11.26 10.58 7.22
CA PHE A 9 -9.83 10.84 7.29
C PHE A 9 -9.05 9.61 7.80
N ALA A 10 -9.47 9.02 8.91
CA ALA A 10 -8.83 7.84 9.47
C ALA A 10 -8.91 6.65 8.50
N GLY A 11 -10.06 6.44 7.84
CA GLY A 11 -10.24 5.39 6.84
C GLY A 11 -9.26 5.48 5.68
N PHE A 12 -8.93 6.70 5.24
CA PHE A 12 -7.91 6.91 4.20
C PHE A 12 -6.48 6.85 4.75
N SER A 13 -6.22 7.36 5.95
CA SER A 13 -4.86 7.50 6.49
C SER A 13 -4.27 6.18 7.01
N LEU A 14 -5.08 5.33 7.65
CA LEU A 14 -4.61 4.08 8.26
C LEU A 14 -3.98 3.10 7.26
N PRO A 15 -4.57 2.84 6.07
CA PRO A 15 -4.00 1.86 5.14
C PRO A 15 -2.78 2.36 4.34
N ILE A 16 -2.45 3.66 4.37
CA ILE A 16 -1.40 4.24 3.52
C ILE A 16 -0.06 3.50 3.66
N TYR A 17 0.32 3.17 4.89
CA TYR A 17 1.58 2.46 5.11
C TYR A 17 1.58 1.06 4.50
N ALA A 18 0.50 0.30 4.71
CA ALA A 18 0.35 -1.04 4.17
C ALA A 18 0.37 -1.03 2.64
N ILE A 19 -0.33 -0.06 2.03
CA ILE A 19 -0.32 0.15 0.57
C ILE A 19 1.08 0.47 0.07
N ASN A 20 1.82 1.37 0.75
CA ASN A 20 3.19 1.72 0.35
C ASN A 20 4.15 0.53 0.45
N ILE A 21 4.04 -0.31 1.49
CA ILE A 21 4.83 -1.55 1.59
C ILE A 21 4.48 -2.51 0.47
N ALA A 22 3.19 -2.79 0.26
CA ALA A 22 2.75 -3.71 -0.79
C ALA A 22 3.26 -3.24 -2.16
N HIS A 23 3.02 -1.97 -2.48
CA HIS A 23 3.51 -1.34 -3.70
C HIS A 23 5.03 -1.43 -3.82
N THR A 24 5.78 -1.27 -2.74
CA THR A 24 7.24 -1.37 -2.76
C THR A 24 7.70 -2.82 -2.98
N ASN A 25 7.03 -3.78 -2.34
CA ASN A 25 7.33 -5.21 -2.46
C ASN A 25 7.08 -5.73 -3.87
N ASP A 26 6.12 -5.15 -4.62
CA ASP A 26 5.87 -5.53 -6.01
C ASP A 26 7.04 -5.20 -6.97
N TYR A 27 7.97 -4.31 -6.59
CA TYR A 27 9.11 -3.91 -7.44
C TYR A 27 10.47 -4.41 -6.94
N ILE A 28 10.51 -5.19 -5.86
CA ILE A 28 11.77 -5.59 -5.21
C ILE A 28 11.86 -7.13 -5.21
N PRO A 29 13.04 -7.72 -5.46
CA PRO A 29 13.20 -9.17 -5.36
C PRO A 29 13.11 -9.63 -3.90
N LYS A 30 12.62 -10.86 -3.66
CA LYS A 30 12.24 -11.38 -2.33
C LYS A 30 13.37 -11.29 -1.30
N GLU A 31 14.62 -11.43 -1.73
CA GLU A 31 15.81 -11.38 -0.88
C GLU A 31 16.01 -10.00 -0.24
N LYS A 32 15.40 -8.96 -0.83
CA LYS A 32 15.52 -7.56 -0.38
C LYS A 32 14.29 -7.04 0.36
N PHE A 33 13.25 -7.86 0.58
CA PHE A 33 12.04 -7.43 1.28
C PHE A 33 12.31 -6.92 2.71
N VAL A 34 13.17 -7.62 3.46
CA VAL A 34 13.49 -7.22 4.85
C VAL A 34 14.25 -5.89 4.86
N ALA A 35 15.21 -5.70 3.95
CA ALA A 35 15.97 -4.47 3.84
C ALA A 35 15.09 -3.28 3.40
N ALA A 36 14.19 -3.49 2.44
CA ALA A 36 13.25 -2.48 1.98
C ALA A 36 12.24 -2.09 3.08
N GLY A 37 11.67 -3.09 3.77
CA GLY A 37 10.77 -2.86 4.91
C GLY A 37 11.45 -2.10 6.05
N GLY A 38 12.69 -2.46 6.39
CA GLY A 38 13.48 -1.73 7.40
C GLY A 38 13.76 -0.28 7.00
N GLY A 39 14.08 -0.01 5.73
CA GLY A 39 14.25 1.35 5.23
C GLY A 39 12.97 2.18 5.31
N LEU A 40 11.83 1.60 4.91
CA LEU A 40 10.54 2.29 4.98
C LEU A 40 10.09 2.55 6.43
N GLN A 41 10.37 1.60 7.35
CA GLN A 41 10.13 1.77 8.78
C GLN A 41 10.98 2.90 9.38
N LEU A 42 12.24 3.04 8.94
CA LEU A 42 13.12 4.13 9.38
C LEU A 42 12.59 5.48 8.93
N VAL A 43 12.11 5.60 7.68
CA VAL A 43 11.45 6.82 7.17
C VAL A 43 10.19 7.14 7.99
N MET A 44 9.37 6.13 8.31
CA MET A 44 8.23 6.31 9.21
C MET A 44 8.64 6.80 10.60
N GLY A 45 9.73 6.26 11.17
CA GLY A 45 10.29 6.70 12.44
C GLY A 45 10.73 8.16 12.42
N LEU A 46 11.42 8.60 11.36
CA LEU A 46 11.79 10.01 11.17
C LEU A 46 10.54 10.91 11.09
N GLY A 47 9.51 10.48 10.36
CA GLY A 47 8.23 11.18 10.30
C GLY A 47 7.53 11.25 11.66
N ALA A 48 7.58 10.19 12.47
CA ALA A 48 6.99 10.15 13.80
C ALA A 48 7.70 11.09 14.80
N ILE A 49 9.00 11.34 14.61
CA ILE A 49 9.77 12.31 15.41
C ILE A 49 9.53 13.74 14.90
N GLY A 50 9.63 13.96 13.59
CA GLY A 50 9.50 15.29 12.98
C GLY A 50 8.07 15.83 12.94
N GLY A 51 7.08 14.93 12.89
CA GLY A 51 5.65 15.25 12.82
C GLY A 51 5.18 16.08 14.02
N PRO A 52 5.32 15.60 15.26
CA PRO A 52 4.95 16.34 16.46
C PRO A 52 5.67 17.69 16.58
N ILE A 53 6.97 17.74 16.27
CA ILE A 53 7.75 18.98 16.33
C ILE A 53 7.17 20.03 15.39
N THR A 54 6.88 19.65 14.15
CA THR A 54 6.29 20.56 13.16
C THR A 54 4.85 20.92 13.52
N CYS A 55 4.09 19.95 14.03
CA CYS A 55 2.71 20.14 14.47
C CYS A 55 2.60 21.18 15.60
N VAL A 56 3.50 21.14 16.58
CA VAL A 56 3.53 22.12 17.68
C VAL A 56 3.74 23.53 17.14
N ILE A 57 4.65 23.73 16.18
CA ILE A 57 4.88 25.05 15.56
C ILE A 57 3.62 25.57 14.86
N PHE A 58 2.88 24.71 14.16
CA PHE A 58 1.61 25.09 13.53
C PHE A 58 0.51 25.41 14.57
N MET A 59 0.44 24.65 15.65
CA MET A 59 -0.52 24.88 16.73
C MET A 59 -0.22 26.16 17.52
N ASP A 60 1.05 26.55 17.64
CA ASP A 60 1.45 27.80 18.30
C ASP A 60 1.01 29.03 17.50
N ASN A 61 1.15 28.99 16.16
CA ASN A 61 0.79 30.11 15.29
C ASN A 61 -0.73 30.23 15.01
N PHE A 62 -1.42 29.11 14.81
CA PHE A 62 -2.83 29.07 14.39
C PHE A 62 -3.80 28.64 15.50
N GLY A 63 -3.29 28.41 16.71
CA GLY A 63 -4.06 27.90 17.84
C GLY A 63 -4.51 26.44 17.67
N PRO A 64 -5.57 26.00 18.38
CA PRO A 64 -6.04 24.61 18.36
C PRO A 64 -6.41 24.08 16.97
N SER A 65 -6.84 24.96 16.06
CA SER A 65 -7.18 24.63 14.67
C SER A 65 -5.95 24.29 13.82
N GLY A 66 -4.75 24.69 14.25
CA GLY A 66 -3.49 24.44 13.55
C GLY A 66 -3.18 22.96 13.33
N PHE A 67 -3.66 22.08 14.23
CA PHE A 67 -3.55 20.63 14.08
C PHE A 67 -4.22 20.12 12.79
N PHE A 68 -5.46 20.54 12.52
CA PHE A 68 -6.19 20.11 11.33
C PHE A 68 -5.60 20.71 10.05
N ILE A 69 -5.14 21.95 10.10
CA ILE A 69 -4.45 22.60 8.99
C ILE A 69 -3.18 21.82 8.63
N PHE A 70 -2.39 21.46 9.64
CA PHE A 70 -1.19 20.64 9.45
C PHE A 70 -1.50 19.28 8.80
N LEU A 71 -2.52 18.57 9.29
CA LEU A 71 -2.95 17.30 8.69
C LEU A 71 -3.38 17.45 7.22
N ILE A 72 -4.16 18.49 6.91
CA ILE A 72 -4.60 18.78 5.54
C ILE A 72 -3.41 19.02 4.63
N ILE A 73 -2.45 19.85 5.05
CA ILE A 73 -1.25 20.17 4.26
C ILE A 73 -0.46 18.89 3.97
N LEU A 74 -0.17 18.07 4.98
CA LEU A 74 0.56 16.81 4.79
C LEU A 74 -0.17 15.87 3.83
N GLN A 75 -1.49 15.74 3.98
CA GLN A 75 -2.28 14.85 3.13
C GLN A 75 -2.35 15.35 1.68
N ILE A 76 -2.41 16.67 1.47
CA ILE A 76 -2.36 17.26 0.13
C ILE A 76 -1.01 16.99 -0.52
N VAL A 77 0.10 17.18 0.20
CA VAL A 77 1.45 16.92 -0.34
C VAL A 77 1.58 15.46 -0.79
N ILE A 78 1.14 14.51 0.05
CA ILE A 78 1.16 13.07 -0.29
C ILE A 78 0.23 12.78 -1.48
N SER A 79 -0.96 13.37 -1.51
CA SER A 79 -1.94 13.15 -2.57
C SER A 79 -1.44 13.66 -3.92
N VAL A 80 -0.92 14.89 -3.97
CA VAL A 80 -0.34 15.48 -5.18
C VAL A 80 0.84 14.65 -5.68
N PHE A 81 1.72 14.21 -4.78
CA PHE A 81 2.81 13.31 -5.16
C PHE A 81 2.30 11.97 -5.71
N GLY A 82 1.26 11.40 -5.10
CA GLY A 82 0.62 10.17 -5.56
C GLY A 82 0.02 10.31 -6.96
N PHE A 83 -0.78 11.35 -7.20
CA PHE A 83 -1.37 11.63 -8.51
C PHE A 83 -0.33 11.91 -9.59
N TYR A 84 0.71 12.69 -9.24
CA TYR A 84 1.83 12.94 -10.14
C TYR A 84 2.52 11.63 -10.53
N ARG A 85 2.90 10.79 -9.56
CA ARG A 85 3.58 9.51 -9.83
C ARG A 85 2.71 8.56 -10.66
N MET A 86 1.41 8.53 -10.39
CA MET A 86 0.46 7.68 -11.12
C MET A 86 0.31 8.12 -12.59
N SER A 87 0.40 9.42 -12.86
CA SER A 87 0.28 9.96 -14.22
C SER A 87 1.52 9.74 -15.08
N VAL A 88 2.70 9.62 -14.46
CA VAL A 88 3.98 9.50 -15.18
C VAL A 88 4.29 8.06 -15.61
N ARG A 89 3.73 7.05 -14.96
CA ARG A 89 4.14 5.66 -15.17
C ARG A 89 3.15 4.92 -16.09
N PRO A 90 3.59 4.41 -17.26
CA PRO A 90 2.77 3.51 -18.06
C PRO A 90 2.55 2.19 -17.32
N THR A 91 1.37 1.61 -17.48
CA THR A 91 1.06 0.26 -16.99
C THR A 91 1.95 -0.74 -17.71
N GLU A 92 2.90 -1.35 -17.00
CA GLU A 92 3.60 -2.54 -17.49
C GLU A 92 2.67 -3.74 -17.30
N GLU A 93 2.31 -4.40 -18.40
CA GLU A 93 1.75 -5.76 -18.33
C GLU A 93 2.84 -6.66 -17.73
N ASN A 94 2.50 -7.41 -16.68
CA ASN A 94 3.41 -8.34 -16.03
C ASN A 94 3.14 -9.76 -16.58
N PRO A 95 3.85 -10.21 -17.64
CA PRO A 95 3.66 -11.53 -18.22
C PRO A 95 4.08 -12.68 -17.27
N ASP A 96 4.85 -12.39 -16.22
CA ASP A 96 5.24 -13.36 -15.18
C ASP A 96 4.26 -13.42 -14.01
N SER A 97 3.09 -12.77 -14.10
CA SER A 97 2.03 -12.88 -13.11
C SER A 97 1.58 -14.33 -13.00
N THR A 98 2.04 -15.01 -11.94
CA THR A 98 1.62 -16.38 -11.59
C THR A 98 0.14 -16.47 -11.21
N PHE A 99 -0.57 -15.33 -11.16
CA PHE A 99 -1.99 -15.28 -10.85
C PHE A 99 -2.81 -15.60 -12.11
N THR A 100 -3.15 -16.88 -12.28
CA THR A 100 -4.18 -17.30 -13.23
C THR A 100 -5.54 -17.08 -12.55
N PRO A 101 -6.41 -16.17 -13.03
CA PRO A 101 -7.70 -15.94 -12.39
C PRO A 101 -8.59 -17.17 -12.54
N LEU A 102 -8.72 -17.96 -11.47
CA LEU A 102 -9.62 -19.10 -11.45
C LEU A 102 -11.08 -18.63 -11.38
N PRO A 103 -11.98 -19.16 -12.24
CA PRO A 103 -13.40 -18.86 -12.15
C PRO A 103 -13.92 -19.30 -10.77
N ARG A 104 -14.69 -18.45 -10.07
CA ARG A 104 -15.27 -18.79 -8.75
C ARG A 104 -16.18 -20.03 -8.77
N ASN A 105 -16.58 -20.48 -9.96
CA ASN A 105 -17.51 -21.58 -10.20
C ASN A 105 -16.81 -22.85 -10.72
N ILE A 106 -15.48 -22.84 -10.87
CA ILE A 106 -14.75 -24.03 -11.32
C ILE A 106 -14.73 -25.07 -10.18
N THR A 107 -15.16 -26.29 -10.49
CA THR A 107 -15.03 -27.40 -9.54
C THR A 107 -13.56 -27.81 -9.46
N PRO A 108 -13.11 -28.46 -8.36
CA PRO A 108 -11.73 -28.97 -8.26
C PRO A 108 -11.31 -29.80 -9.49
N LEU A 109 -12.25 -30.58 -10.04
CA LEU A 109 -12.07 -31.39 -11.25
C LEU A 109 -12.01 -30.56 -12.54
N GLY A 110 -12.64 -29.37 -12.57
CA GLY A 110 -12.53 -28.43 -13.69
C GLY A 110 -11.18 -27.74 -13.76
N ILE A 111 -10.50 -27.54 -12.62
CA ILE A 111 -9.13 -27.00 -12.56
C ILE A 111 -8.14 -28.01 -13.16
N GLU A 112 -8.33 -29.31 -12.88
CA GLU A 112 -7.50 -30.39 -13.39
C GLU A 112 -7.60 -30.57 -14.92
N LEU A 113 -8.74 -30.21 -15.51
CA LEU A 113 -9.01 -30.35 -16.94
C LEU A 113 -8.68 -29.09 -17.75
N ASP A 114 -8.25 -28.00 -17.11
CA ASP A 114 -7.92 -26.75 -17.79
C ASP A 114 -6.46 -26.76 -18.29
N PRO A 115 -6.22 -26.87 -19.61
CA PRO A 115 -4.87 -26.93 -20.18
C PRO A 115 -4.07 -25.61 -20.05
N THR A 116 -4.71 -24.52 -19.62
CA THR A 116 -4.05 -23.22 -19.40
C THR A 116 -3.64 -22.98 -17.95
N THR A 117 -4.18 -23.77 -17.02
CA THR A 117 -3.77 -23.74 -15.62
C THR A 117 -2.57 -24.68 -15.48
N GLY A 118 -1.36 -24.14 -15.35
CA GLY A 118 -0.09 -24.90 -15.23
C GLY A 118 0.08 -25.72 -13.95
N ALA A 119 -0.99 -26.33 -13.43
CA ALA A 119 -0.96 -27.20 -12.26
C ALA A 119 -0.47 -28.61 -12.67
N ASP A 120 0.85 -28.82 -12.69
CA ASP A 120 1.41 -30.17 -12.71
C ASP A 120 1.24 -30.82 -11.32
N LEU A 121 0.16 -31.59 -11.16
CA LEU A 121 -0.15 -32.36 -9.96
C LEU A 121 0.52 -33.76 -9.95
N SER A 122 1.45 -34.06 -10.86
CA SER A 122 2.16 -35.35 -10.87
C SER A 122 3.01 -35.62 -9.62
N ASN A 123 3.22 -34.60 -8.77
CA ASN A 123 3.84 -34.73 -7.45
C ASN A 123 2.86 -34.94 -6.29
N VAL A 124 1.55 -35.06 -6.55
CA VAL A 124 0.58 -35.49 -5.55
C VAL A 124 0.49 -37.01 -5.59
N ASP A 125 1.57 -37.70 -5.25
CA ASP A 125 1.46 -39.10 -4.87
C ASP A 125 2.47 -39.52 -3.79
N LYS A 126 1.87 -39.89 -2.65
CA LYS A 126 2.34 -40.79 -1.60
C LYS A 126 3.45 -40.29 -0.66
N LYS A 127 3.03 -39.61 0.42
CA LYS A 127 2.98 -40.21 1.78
C LYS A 127 2.29 -39.29 2.79
#